data_AF-A0A0D2NQG0-F1
#
_entry.id   AF-A0A0D2NQG0-F1
#
_cell.length_a   1.000
_cell.length_b   1.000
_cell.length_c   1.000
_cell.angle_alpha   90.00
_cell.angle_beta   90.00
_cell.angle_gamma   90.00
#
_symmetry.space_group_name_H-M   'P 1'
#
loop_
_entity.id
_entity.type
_entity.pdbx_description
1 polymer ?
#
loop_
_entity_poly.entity_id
_entity_poly.type
_entity_poly.pdbx_seq_one_letter_code
_entity_poly.pdbx_strand_id
1 'polypeptide(L)'
;MPTDENVPPMDVVASPLGGPNDALRLGPRKKPRSMDPLVHHGRHFGRTIHALCNVHALVNNGIIRMGERSEEPEETFTAQEHREHRVFLSLLKSVPGLEERIMTSSSEEEVHGIAALLQKGASSARSDDTKSLKSAIIDWLVPAGEPLIPPIARNSKIERGFNHEITGSLLCPADVDWKDDDVKQKLRTGEYSVSGDQWPIFLYASYKYDDADPWKGLLQSAILVKTFKHIFTSPSSVDREAKATRSGNARIHGMTNVTRASIAYAATQV
;
A
#
# COMPACT_ATOMS: atom_id res chain seq x y z
N MET A 1 71.74 1.74 -35.67
CA MET A 1 70.50 2.52 -35.45
C MET A 1 69.34 1.53 -35.55
N PRO A 2 68.38 1.58 -34.63
CA PRO A 2 68.22 0.53 -33.61
C PRO A 2 67.21 -0.56 -33.98
N THR A 3 67.42 -1.71 -33.35
CA THR A 3 66.56 -2.89 -33.34
C THR A 3 65.26 -2.62 -32.58
N ASP A 4 64.21 -3.19 -33.16
CA ASP A 4 62.82 -3.26 -32.77
C ASP A 4 62.63 -3.80 -31.32
N GLU A 5 62.15 -2.96 -30.39
CA GLU A 5 61.67 -3.38 -29.07
C GLU A 5 60.14 -3.28 -29.05
N ASN A 6 59.50 -4.32 -29.58
CA ASN A 6 58.06 -4.49 -29.53
C ASN A 6 57.76 -5.84 -28.85
N VAL A 7 57.68 -5.83 -27.52
CA VAL A 7 57.11 -6.95 -26.74
C VAL A 7 56.17 -6.34 -25.69
N PRO A 8 54.86 -6.60 -25.76
CA PRO A 8 53.93 -6.14 -24.75
C PRO A 8 54.13 -6.91 -23.43
N PRO A 9 53.89 -6.30 -22.26
CA PRO A 9 53.91 -7.03 -21.00
C PRO A 9 52.80 -8.08 -21.01
N MET A 10 53.15 -9.33 -20.71
CA MET A 10 52.22 -10.46 -20.62
C MET A 10 51.10 -10.17 -19.62
N ASP A 11 49.88 -10.52 -20.01
CA ASP A 11 48.71 -10.58 -19.13
C ASP A 11 49.02 -11.41 -17.89
N VAL A 12 49.09 -10.75 -16.73
CA VAL A 12 49.03 -11.43 -15.44
C VAL A 12 47.59 -11.90 -15.27
N VAL A 13 47.36 -13.17 -15.61
CA VAL A 13 46.11 -13.89 -15.29
C VAL A 13 45.88 -13.77 -13.79
N ALA A 14 44.93 -12.93 -13.39
CA ALA A 14 44.48 -12.86 -12.01
C ALA A 14 43.80 -14.18 -11.64
N SER A 15 44.48 -14.98 -10.82
CA SER A 15 43.94 -16.22 -10.24
C SER A 15 42.61 -15.96 -9.50
N PRO A 16 41.54 -16.75 -9.71
CA PRO A 16 40.26 -16.59 -9.01
C PRO A 16 40.28 -17.25 -7.61
N LEU A 17 41.42 -17.25 -6.93
CA LEU A 17 41.54 -17.80 -5.58
C LEU A 17 41.41 -16.65 -4.58
N GLY A 18 40.25 -16.64 -3.90
CA GLY A 18 39.91 -15.67 -2.87
C GLY A 18 41.01 -15.54 -1.83
N GLY A 19 41.58 -14.34 -1.73
CA GLY A 19 42.44 -13.96 -0.62
C GLY A 19 41.68 -14.06 0.72
N PRO A 20 42.40 -14.14 1.84
CA PRO A 20 41.80 -14.26 3.17
C PRO A 20 40.77 -13.14 3.38
N ASN A 21 39.59 -13.50 3.88
CA ASN A 21 38.54 -12.55 4.29
C ASN A 21 39.08 -11.65 5.39
N ASP A 22 39.71 -10.54 5.00
CA ASP A 22 40.15 -9.47 5.88
C ASP A 22 38.92 -8.84 6.54
N ALA A 23 38.81 -8.97 7.87
CA ALA A 23 37.68 -8.48 8.65
C ALA A 23 37.48 -6.96 8.54
N LEU A 24 38.50 -6.22 8.10
CA LEU A 24 38.46 -4.77 7.91
C LEU A 24 38.22 -4.35 6.45
N ARG A 25 38.06 -5.31 5.53
CA ARG A 25 37.68 -5.02 4.14
C ARG A 25 36.19 -5.29 3.93
N LEU A 26 35.51 -4.34 3.30
CA LEU A 26 34.15 -4.57 2.82
C LEU A 26 34.20 -5.69 1.77
N GLY A 27 33.64 -6.85 2.13
CA GLY A 27 33.37 -7.92 1.18
C GLY A 27 32.46 -7.44 0.04
N PRO A 28 32.39 -8.18 -1.08
CA PRO A 28 31.58 -7.81 -2.23
C PRO A 28 30.16 -7.50 -1.81
N ARG A 29 29.60 -6.41 -2.36
CA ARG A 29 28.26 -5.92 -2.02
C ARG A 29 27.25 -7.06 -2.21
N LYS A 30 26.73 -7.60 -1.09
CA LYS A 30 25.71 -8.65 -1.13
C LYS A 30 24.56 -8.17 -2.00
N LYS A 31 24.12 -9.03 -2.93
CA LYS A 31 22.88 -8.79 -3.67
C LYS A 31 21.76 -8.55 -2.64
N PRO A 32 20.87 -7.57 -2.86
CA PRO A 32 19.79 -7.30 -1.92
C PRO A 32 19.07 -8.61 -1.63
N ARG A 33 18.98 -8.98 -0.34
CA ARG A 33 18.25 -10.17 0.08
C ARG A 33 16.85 -10.07 -0.51
N SER A 34 16.46 -11.08 -1.31
CA SER A 34 15.08 -11.24 -1.71
C SER A 34 14.23 -11.17 -0.45
N MET A 35 13.25 -10.26 -0.43
CA MET A 35 12.23 -10.25 0.60
C MET A 35 11.60 -11.63 0.66
N ASP A 36 11.25 -12.09 1.86
CA ASP A 36 10.52 -13.35 2.00
C ASP A 36 9.26 -13.32 1.09
N PRO A 37 9.02 -14.34 0.26
CA PRO A 37 7.88 -14.35 -0.65
C PRO A 37 6.53 -14.10 0.05
N LEU A 38 6.33 -14.62 1.26
CA LEU A 38 5.09 -14.40 2.02
C LEU A 38 4.96 -12.94 2.46
N VAL A 39 6.06 -12.28 2.83
CA VAL A 39 6.04 -10.84 3.09
C VAL A 39 5.67 -10.09 1.81
N HIS A 40 6.25 -10.47 0.67
CA HIS A 40 5.94 -9.86 -0.62
C HIS A 40 4.46 -10.03 -1.02
N HIS A 41 3.90 -11.23 -0.89
CA HIS A 41 2.49 -11.49 -1.15
C HIS A 41 1.57 -10.77 -0.15
N GLY A 42 1.95 -10.72 1.13
CA GLY A 42 1.23 -9.97 2.15
C GLY A 42 1.11 -8.48 1.82
N ARG A 43 2.15 -7.88 1.22
CA ARG A 43 2.08 -6.49 0.72
C ARG A 43 0.99 -6.32 -0.34
N HIS A 44 0.87 -7.27 -1.26
CA HIS A 44 -0.13 -7.21 -2.32
C HIS A 44 -1.55 -7.47 -1.80
N PHE A 45 -1.71 -8.47 -0.94
CA PHE A 45 -2.98 -8.80 -0.27
C PHE A 45 -3.53 -7.57 0.47
N GLY A 46 -2.70 -6.90 1.27
CA GLY A 46 -3.11 -5.70 1.99
C GLY A 46 -3.55 -4.55 1.06
N ARG A 47 -2.88 -4.39 -0.08
CA ARG A 47 -3.19 -3.34 -1.05
C ARG A 47 -4.42 -3.62 -1.91
N THR A 48 -4.77 -4.88 -2.15
CA THR A 48 -5.72 -5.23 -3.24
C THR A 48 -6.90 -6.09 -2.83
N ILE A 49 -6.86 -6.69 -1.63
CA ILE A 49 -7.89 -7.59 -1.11
C ILE A 49 -8.44 -7.05 0.22
N HIS A 50 -7.59 -6.91 1.25
CA HIS A 50 -8.03 -6.43 2.56
C HIS A 50 -6.91 -5.77 3.37
N ALA A 51 -6.99 -4.45 3.56
CA ALA A 51 -5.91 -3.67 4.16
C ALA A 51 -5.81 -3.78 5.69
N LEU A 52 -6.95 -3.85 6.38
CA LEU A 52 -7.05 -3.87 7.84
C LEU A 52 -7.46 -5.27 8.31
N CYS A 53 -6.66 -6.27 7.96
CA CYS A 53 -6.94 -7.65 8.29
C CYS A 53 -6.09 -8.10 9.49
N ASN A 54 -6.72 -8.82 10.43
CA ASN A 54 -5.99 -9.72 11.33
C ASN A 54 -5.77 -11.03 10.59
N VAL A 55 -4.60 -11.18 9.96
CA VAL A 55 -4.29 -12.31 9.07
C VAL A 55 -4.23 -13.63 9.85
N HIS A 56 -3.82 -13.60 11.12
CA HIS A 56 -3.83 -14.79 11.98
C HIS A 56 -5.25 -15.34 12.17
N ALA A 57 -6.18 -14.47 12.59
CA ALA A 57 -7.57 -14.86 12.75
C ALA A 57 -8.19 -15.32 11.42
N LEU A 58 -7.90 -14.60 10.32
CA LEU A 58 -8.37 -14.98 8.99
C LEU A 58 -7.93 -16.38 8.58
N VAL A 59 -6.64 -16.71 8.78
CA VAL A 59 -6.08 -18.02 8.42
C VAL A 59 -6.65 -19.11 9.32
N ASN A 60 -6.68 -18.91 10.64
CA ASN A 60 -7.20 -19.90 11.57
C ASN A 60 -8.68 -20.19 11.33
N ASN A 61 -9.51 -19.15 11.21
CA ASN A 61 -10.94 -19.31 10.92
C ASN A 61 -11.16 -19.99 9.57
N GLY A 62 -10.31 -19.67 8.58
CA GLY A 62 -10.33 -20.30 7.26
C GLY A 62 -10.04 -21.80 7.30
N ILE A 63 -9.01 -22.21 8.05
CA ILE A 63 -8.65 -23.63 8.25
C ILE A 63 -9.79 -24.38 8.96
N ILE A 64 -10.31 -23.82 10.07
CA ILE A 64 -11.43 -24.42 10.81
C ILE A 64 -12.64 -24.61 9.89
N ARG A 65 -12.95 -23.61 9.04
CA ARG A 65 -14.06 -23.68 8.09
C ARG A 65 -13.86 -24.72 6.99
N MET A 66 -12.62 -24.93 6.52
CA MET A 66 -12.32 -25.93 5.49
C MET A 66 -12.13 -27.35 6.05
N GLY A 67 -11.88 -27.49 7.36
CA GLY A 67 -11.70 -28.76 8.06
C GLY A 67 -12.91 -29.12 8.90
N GLU A 68 -12.85 -28.76 10.18
CA GLU A 68 -13.82 -29.14 11.23
C GLU A 68 -15.27 -28.79 10.87
N ARG A 69 -15.49 -27.64 10.21
CA ARG A 69 -16.82 -27.12 9.87
C ARG A 69 -17.17 -27.25 8.38
N SER A 70 -16.47 -28.12 7.64
CA SER A 70 -16.67 -28.28 6.18
C SER A 70 -18.04 -28.85 5.79
N GLU A 71 -18.64 -29.67 6.67
CA GLU A 71 -19.95 -30.30 6.45
C GLU A 71 -21.12 -29.46 7.01
N GLU A 72 -20.84 -28.32 7.65
CA GLU A 72 -21.90 -27.43 8.14
C GLU A 72 -22.60 -26.73 6.95
N PRO A 73 -23.95 -26.67 6.93
CA PRO A 73 -24.67 -25.93 5.89
C PRO A 73 -24.31 -24.45 5.84
N GLU A 74 -24.28 -23.84 4.65
CA GLU A 74 -23.87 -22.44 4.48
C GLU A 74 -24.74 -21.45 5.30
N GLU A 75 -25.99 -21.82 5.58
CA GLU A 75 -26.95 -21.04 6.38
C GLU A 75 -26.61 -20.97 7.88
N THR A 76 -25.73 -21.83 8.40
CA THR A 76 -25.32 -21.79 9.82
C THR A 76 -24.37 -20.63 10.12
N PHE A 77 -23.68 -20.12 9.09
CA PHE A 77 -22.68 -19.07 9.24
C PHE A 77 -23.29 -17.68 9.13
N THR A 78 -22.77 -16.76 9.92
CA THR A 78 -23.14 -15.35 9.88
C THR A 78 -22.63 -14.67 8.59
N ALA A 79 -23.24 -13.55 8.21
CA ALA A 79 -22.78 -12.73 7.09
C ALA A 79 -21.31 -12.27 7.23
N GLN A 80 -20.85 -12.10 8.47
CA GLN A 80 -19.46 -11.77 8.78
C GLN A 80 -18.52 -12.95 8.52
N GLU A 81 -18.85 -14.15 8.98
CA GLU A 81 -18.08 -15.37 8.70
C GLU A 81 -18.02 -15.68 7.19
N HIS A 82 -19.12 -15.47 6.45
CA HIS A 82 -19.13 -15.54 4.99
C HIS A 82 -18.15 -14.55 4.36
N ARG A 83 -18.11 -13.32 4.86
CA ARG A 83 -17.19 -12.28 4.36
C ARG A 83 -15.74 -12.65 4.66
N GLU A 84 -15.44 -13.09 5.87
CA GLU A 84 -14.11 -13.55 6.29
C GLU A 84 -13.64 -14.70 5.40
N HIS A 85 -14.48 -15.70 5.19
CA HIS A 85 -14.13 -16.83 4.35
C HIS A 85 -13.87 -16.43 2.89
N ARG A 86 -14.67 -15.52 2.31
CA ARG A 86 -14.39 -14.97 0.96
C ARG A 86 -13.04 -14.27 0.88
N VAL A 87 -12.64 -13.55 1.92
CA VAL A 87 -11.32 -12.90 2.00
C VAL A 87 -10.22 -13.95 2.13
N PHE A 88 -10.43 -15.00 2.93
CA PHE A 88 -9.51 -16.13 3.07
C PHE A 88 -9.29 -16.86 1.74
N LEU A 89 -10.36 -17.22 1.02
CA LEU A 89 -10.25 -17.83 -0.32
C LEU A 89 -9.52 -16.91 -1.31
N SER A 90 -9.75 -15.59 -1.22
CA SER A 90 -9.02 -14.61 -2.05
C SER A 90 -7.54 -14.56 -1.70
N LEU A 91 -7.18 -14.70 -0.41
CA LEU A 91 -5.78 -14.82 0.03
C LEU A 91 -5.14 -16.08 -0.56
N LEU A 92 -5.75 -17.25 -0.41
CA LEU A 92 -5.23 -18.52 -0.95
C LEU A 92 -4.97 -18.42 -2.46
N LYS A 93 -5.93 -17.87 -3.21
CA LYS A 93 -5.80 -17.66 -4.66
C LYS A 93 -4.66 -16.69 -5.04
N SER A 94 -4.33 -15.73 -4.17
CA SER A 94 -3.32 -14.70 -4.44
C SER A 94 -1.87 -15.14 -4.15
N VAL A 95 -1.68 -16.26 -3.46
CA VAL A 95 -0.38 -16.76 -3.03
C VAL A 95 -0.18 -18.19 -3.54
N PRO A 96 0.64 -18.40 -4.58
CA PRO A 96 0.86 -19.73 -5.13
C PRO A 96 1.34 -20.73 -4.07
N GLY A 97 0.69 -21.89 -4.01
CA GLY A 97 1.02 -22.99 -3.08
C GLY A 97 0.67 -22.73 -1.61
N LEU A 98 0.00 -21.63 -1.27
CA LEU A 98 -0.33 -21.32 0.12
C LEU A 98 -1.31 -22.32 0.74
N GLU A 99 -2.33 -22.72 -0.01
CA GLU A 99 -3.33 -23.69 0.45
C GLU A 99 -2.68 -25.03 0.80
N GLU A 100 -1.93 -25.62 -0.14
CA GLU A 100 -1.18 -26.87 0.09
C GLU A 100 -0.23 -26.73 1.28
N ARG A 101 0.51 -25.62 1.37
CA ARG A 101 1.43 -25.38 2.48
C ARG A 101 0.71 -25.33 3.83
N ILE A 102 -0.44 -24.66 3.91
CA ILE A 102 -1.24 -24.59 5.13
C ILE A 102 -1.79 -25.99 5.49
N MET A 103 -2.33 -26.71 4.52
CA MET A 103 -2.96 -28.02 4.75
C MET A 103 -1.96 -29.13 5.10
N THR A 104 -0.72 -29.01 4.63
CA THR A 104 0.38 -29.96 4.91
C THR A 104 1.23 -29.56 6.11
N SER A 105 0.95 -28.40 6.74
CA SER A 105 1.71 -27.91 7.90
C SER A 105 1.58 -28.90 9.06
N SER A 106 2.71 -29.30 9.63
CA SER A 106 2.73 -30.30 10.71
C SER A 106 2.53 -29.71 12.11
N SER A 107 2.51 -28.38 12.25
CA SER A 107 2.32 -27.71 13.54
C SER A 107 1.63 -26.35 13.42
N GLU A 108 0.94 -25.95 14.49
CA GLU A 108 0.28 -24.64 14.59
C GLU A 108 1.28 -23.48 14.53
N GLU A 109 2.51 -23.67 15.03
CA GLU A 109 3.56 -22.66 14.95
C GLU A 109 3.98 -22.34 13.52
N GLU A 110 3.97 -23.33 12.61
CA GLU A 110 4.27 -23.09 11.21
C GLU A 110 3.19 -22.21 10.55
N VAL A 111 1.91 -22.55 10.77
CA VAL A 111 0.76 -21.76 10.29
C VAL A 111 0.81 -20.35 10.87
N HIS A 112 1.12 -20.22 12.16
CA HIS A 112 1.32 -18.94 12.81
C HIS A 112 2.46 -18.13 12.15
N GLY A 113 3.59 -18.78 11.85
CA GLY A 113 4.71 -18.16 11.14
C GLY A 113 4.33 -17.64 9.74
N ILE A 114 3.54 -18.42 8.99
CA ILE A 114 3.03 -18.02 7.67
C ILE A 114 2.15 -16.77 7.79
N ALA A 115 1.17 -16.79 8.69
CA ALA A 115 0.28 -15.66 8.93
C ALA A 115 1.04 -14.41 9.39
N ALA A 116 2.07 -14.57 10.24
CA ALA A 116 2.91 -13.47 10.70
C ALA A 116 3.69 -12.80 9.56
N LEU A 117 4.22 -13.58 8.61
CA LEU A 117 4.93 -13.04 7.45
C LEU A 117 3.98 -12.28 6.50
N LEU A 118 2.80 -12.82 6.24
CA LEU A 118 1.76 -12.15 5.45
C LEU A 118 1.30 -10.85 6.12
N GLN A 119 1.01 -10.87 7.43
CA GLN A 119 0.65 -9.70 8.21
C GLN A 119 1.75 -8.64 8.19
N LYS A 120 3.02 -9.06 8.36
CA LYS A 120 4.18 -8.18 8.27
C LYS A 120 4.25 -7.52 6.89
N GLY A 121 3.98 -8.27 5.83
CA GLY A 121 3.85 -7.74 4.47
C GLY A 121 2.81 -6.63 4.37
N ALA A 122 1.56 -6.92 4.77
CA ALA A 122 0.46 -5.96 4.71
C ALA A 122 0.75 -4.69 5.52
N SER A 123 1.21 -4.84 6.77
CA SER A 123 1.55 -3.73 7.66
C SER A 123 2.72 -2.89 7.12
N SER A 124 3.75 -3.53 6.56
CA SER A 124 4.91 -2.82 5.99
C SER A 124 4.52 -2.06 4.72
N ALA A 125 3.68 -2.65 3.86
CA ALA A 125 3.16 -1.96 2.68
C ALA A 125 2.44 -0.67 3.04
N ARG A 126 1.54 -0.73 4.03
CA ARG A 126 0.79 0.42 4.52
C ARG A 126 1.71 1.52 5.05
N SER A 127 2.67 1.16 5.91
CA SER A 127 3.63 2.13 6.48
C SER A 127 4.49 2.79 5.41
N ASP A 128 4.98 2.02 4.43
CA ASP A 128 5.78 2.55 3.32
C ASP A 128 4.96 3.50 2.44
N ASP A 129 3.74 3.11 2.09
CA ASP A 129 2.85 3.90 1.23
C ASP A 129 2.47 5.21 1.95
N THR A 130 2.03 5.14 3.22
CA THR A 130 1.77 6.32 4.08
C THR A 130 2.98 7.26 4.14
N LYS A 131 4.19 6.70 4.35
CA LYS A 131 5.42 7.50 4.43
C LYS A 131 5.71 8.21 3.11
N SER A 132 5.54 7.53 1.98
CA SER A 132 5.82 8.09 0.66
C SER A 132 4.79 9.12 0.21
N LEU A 133 3.51 8.95 0.59
CA LEU A 133 2.42 9.85 0.25
C LEU A 133 2.41 11.11 1.11
N LYS A 134 2.92 11.03 2.36
CA LYS A 134 2.95 12.16 3.30
C LYS A 134 3.47 13.46 2.69
N SER A 135 4.52 13.43 1.88
CA SER A 135 5.02 14.63 1.20
C SER A 135 4.38 14.86 -0.16
N ALA A 136 4.08 13.79 -0.90
CA ALA A 136 3.56 13.87 -2.27
C ALA A 136 2.17 14.52 -2.32
N ILE A 137 1.30 14.21 -1.37
CA ILE A 137 -0.05 14.77 -1.29
C ILE A 137 -0.04 16.29 -1.20
N ILE A 138 0.93 16.89 -0.49
CA ILE A 138 1.04 18.35 -0.38
C ILE A 138 1.22 18.99 -1.75
N ASP A 139 1.98 18.34 -2.63
CA ASP A 139 2.23 18.82 -4.00
C ASP A 139 0.97 18.73 -4.89
N TRP A 140 -0.09 18.06 -4.42
CA TRP A 140 -1.34 17.86 -5.15
C TRP A 140 -2.52 18.67 -4.60
N LEU A 141 -2.33 19.38 -3.47
CA LEU A 141 -3.38 20.17 -2.83
C LEU A 141 -3.74 21.43 -3.64
N VAL A 142 -2.78 21.98 -4.37
CA VAL A 142 -2.94 23.17 -5.20
C VAL A 142 -2.43 22.91 -6.62
N PRO A 143 -2.89 23.67 -7.63
CA PRO A 143 -2.34 23.61 -8.97
C PRO A 143 -0.81 23.81 -8.99
N ALA A 144 -0.16 23.18 -9.97
CA ALA A 144 1.30 23.26 -10.08
C ALA A 144 1.76 24.72 -10.28
N GLY A 145 2.67 25.17 -9.41
CA GLY A 145 3.21 26.53 -9.43
C GLY A 145 2.49 27.50 -8.49
N GLU A 146 1.36 27.12 -7.91
CA GLU A 146 0.68 27.93 -6.90
C GLU A 146 1.24 27.67 -5.49
N PRO A 147 1.41 28.72 -4.67
CA PRO A 147 1.84 28.56 -3.29
C PRO A 147 0.68 28.05 -2.42
N LEU A 148 0.98 27.11 -1.54
CA LEU A 148 0.06 26.72 -0.47
C LEU A 148 0.13 27.77 0.66
N ILE A 149 -1.00 28.37 1.01
CA ILE A 149 -1.10 29.43 2.00
C ILE A 149 -2.13 29.05 3.08
N PRO A 150 -1.73 28.95 4.37
CA PRO A 150 -0.34 28.96 4.84
C PRO A 150 0.46 27.74 4.33
N PRO A 151 1.80 27.79 4.28
CA PRO A 151 2.59 26.64 3.88
C PRO A 151 2.41 25.45 4.84
N ILE A 152 2.29 24.24 4.31
CA ILE A 152 2.25 23.01 5.11
C ILE A 152 3.65 22.37 5.15
N ALA A 153 4.14 22.10 6.36
CA ALA A 153 5.39 21.38 6.54
C ALA A 153 5.31 19.94 5.98
N ARG A 154 6.26 19.57 5.11
CA ARG A 154 6.31 18.24 4.47
C ARG A 154 6.57 17.09 5.45
N ASN A 155 7.32 17.36 6.52
CA ASN A 155 7.72 16.38 7.53
C ASN A 155 6.84 16.39 8.79
N SER A 156 5.93 17.34 8.96
CA SER A 156 5.01 17.41 10.10
C SER A 156 3.55 17.23 9.66
N LYS A 157 2.71 16.67 10.54
CA LYS A 157 1.26 16.52 10.32
C LYS A 157 0.41 17.43 11.22
N ILE A 158 1.03 18.17 12.15
CA ILE A 158 0.32 18.93 13.20
C ILE A 158 -0.66 19.94 12.61
N GLU A 159 -0.22 20.66 11.57
CA GLU A 159 -1.00 21.70 10.90
C GLU A 159 -1.89 21.15 9.78
N ARG A 160 -2.00 19.83 9.60
CA ARG A 160 -2.85 19.24 8.55
C ARG A 160 -4.21 18.86 9.12
N GLY A 161 -5.06 18.28 8.27
CA GLY A 161 -6.40 17.88 8.68
C GLY A 161 -7.30 19.11 8.80
N PHE A 162 -8.17 19.12 9.81
CA PHE A 162 -9.08 20.24 10.07
C PHE A 162 -8.37 21.52 10.55
N ASN A 163 -7.08 21.45 10.91
CA ASN A 163 -6.29 22.60 11.34
C ASN A 163 -5.83 23.53 10.20
N HIS A 164 -6.06 23.14 8.93
CA HIS A 164 -5.68 23.94 7.77
C HIS A 164 -6.81 24.00 6.75
N GLU A 165 -7.01 25.18 6.16
CA GLU A 165 -8.17 25.50 5.32
C GLU A 165 -8.34 24.51 4.15
N ILE A 166 -7.28 24.24 3.39
CA ILE A 166 -7.35 23.35 2.22
C ILE A 166 -7.51 21.86 2.60
N THR A 167 -6.75 21.34 3.57
CA THR A 167 -6.90 19.93 3.96
C THR A 167 -8.19 19.68 4.73
N GLY A 168 -8.64 20.67 5.50
CA GLY A 168 -9.88 20.60 6.26
C GLY A 168 -11.09 20.59 5.33
N SER A 169 -11.11 21.46 4.32
CA SER A 169 -12.19 21.48 3.33
C SER A 169 -12.29 20.16 2.56
N LEU A 170 -11.17 19.53 2.22
CA LEU A 170 -11.13 18.24 1.54
C LEU A 170 -11.58 17.06 2.42
N LEU A 171 -11.33 17.12 3.73
CA LEU A 171 -11.73 16.09 4.69
C LEU A 171 -13.12 16.30 5.28
N CYS A 172 -13.70 17.48 5.10
CA CYS A 172 -15.06 17.78 5.54
C CYS A 172 -16.04 16.78 4.90
N PRO A 173 -17.02 16.27 5.66
CA PRO A 173 -18.09 15.45 5.09
C PRO A 173 -18.75 16.12 3.89
N ALA A 174 -19.07 15.33 2.88
CA ALA A 174 -19.55 15.82 1.59
C ALA A 174 -20.88 16.59 1.68
N ASP A 175 -21.69 16.29 2.69
CA ASP A 175 -22.99 16.89 3.01
C ASP A 175 -22.89 18.07 4.01
N VAL A 176 -21.67 18.48 4.39
CA VAL A 176 -21.44 19.52 5.38
C VAL A 176 -20.75 20.73 4.74
N ASP A 177 -21.27 21.93 5.00
CA ASP A 177 -20.66 23.16 4.48
C ASP A 177 -19.43 23.55 5.30
N TRP A 178 -18.24 23.31 4.73
CA TRP A 178 -16.99 23.75 5.33
C TRP A 178 -16.91 25.27 5.53
N LYS A 179 -17.70 26.10 4.84
CA LYS A 179 -17.68 27.57 5.03
C LYS A 179 -18.29 28.01 6.35
N ASP A 180 -19.04 27.16 7.03
CA ASP A 180 -19.58 27.46 8.35
C ASP A 180 -18.47 27.41 9.41
N ASP A 181 -18.16 28.55 10.02
CA ASP A 181 -17.11 28.68 11.03
C ASP A 181 -17.39 27.84 12.30
N ASP A 182 -18.65 27.61 12.65
CA ASP A 182 -19.03 26.75 13.78
C ASP A 182 -18.69 25.28 13.46
N VAL A 183 -18.99 24.83 12.23
CA VAL A 183 -18.60 23.51 11.73
C VAL A 183 -17.09 23.35 11.74
N LYS A 184 -16.34 24.32 11.20
CA LYS A 184 -14.86 24.29 11.21
C LYS A 184 -14.34 24.14 12.63
N GLN A 185 -14.87 24.91 13.57
CA GLN A 185 -14.42 24.90 14.95
C GLN A 185 -14.72 23.56 15.63
N LYS A 186 -15.93 23.02 15.46
CA LYS A 186 -16.32 21.72 16.03
C LYS A 186 -15.52 20.55 15.46
N LEU A 187 -15.20 20.59 14.16
CA LEU A 187 -14.32 19.59 13.53
C LEU A 187 -12.88 19.69 14.05
N ARG A 188 -12.38 20.91 14.32
CA ARG A 188 -11.04 21.13 14.91
C ARG A 188 -10.94 20.68 16.36
N THR A 189 -11.96 20.95 17.17
CA THR A 189 -11.99 20.56 18.59
C THR A 189 -12.37 19.09 18.79
N GLY A 190 -12.97 18.46 17.79
CA GLY A 190 -13.49 17.10 17.87
C GLY A 190 -14.89 17.00 18.48
N GLU A 191 -15.57 18.13 18.70
CA GLU A 191 -16.98 18.17 19.11
C GLU A 191 -17.90 17.63 18.01
N TYR A 192 -17.53 17.81 16.74
CA TYR A 192 -18.14 17.12 15.62
C TYR A 192 -17.34 15.85 15.33
N SER A 193 -17.92 14.70 15.66
CA SER A 193 -17.34 13.40 15.31
C SER A 193 -17.88 12.94 13.95
N VAL A 194 -16.98 12.82 12.97
CA VAL A 194 -17.35 12.33 11.62
C VAL A 194 -17.50 10.82 11.66
N SER A 195 -18.70 10.33 11.33
CA SER A 195 -18.99 8.90 11.28
C SER A 195 -18.41 8.24 10.01
N GLY A 196 -18.23 6.92 10.02
CA GLY A 196 -17.65 6.17 8.89
C GLY A 196 -18.52 6.12 7.63
N ASP A 197 -19.79 6.47 7.74
CA ASP A 197 -20.73 6.63 6.64
C ASP A 197 -20.76 8.08 6.09
N GLN A 198 -20.12 9.03 6.77
CA GLN A 198 -19.96 10.40 6.30
C GLN A 198 -18.67 10.55 5.50
N TRP A 199 -18.82 10.55 4.19
CA TRP A 199 -17.66 10.45 3.29
C TRP A 199 -17.05 11.83 3.05
N PRO A 200 -15.71 11.95 3.10
CA PRO A 200 -15.07 13.23 2.88
C PRO A 200 -15.17 13.66 1.41
N ILE A 201 -15.32 14.97 1.18
CA ILE A 201 -15.53 15.52 -0.17
C ILE A 201 -14.37 15.22 -1.13
N PHE A 202 -13.15 14.96 -0.62
CA PHE A 202 -12.01 14.61 -1.48
C PHE A 202 -12.23 13.32 -2.27
N LEU A 203 -13.20 12.46 -1.93
CA LEU A 203 -13.50 11.26 -2.71
C LEU A 203 -14.20 11.58 -4.03
N TYR A 204 -14.85 12.73 -4.14
CA TYR A 204 -15.71 13.09 -5.26
C TYR A 204 -14.95 13.81 -6.38
N ALA A 205 -15.34 13.55 -7.63
CA ALA A 205 -14.84 14.24 -8.81
C ALA A 205 -15.01 15.75 -8.64
N SER A 206 -13.95 16.51 -8.91
CA SER A 206 -13.92 17.97 -8.73
C SER A 206 -14.29 18.46 -7.33
N TYR A 207 -14.28 17.58 -6.32
CA TYR A 207 -14.66 17.89 -4.93
C TYR A 207 -16.09 18.45 -4.83
N LYS A 208 -17.02 17.86 -5.58
CA LYS A 208 -18.44 18.25 -5.59
C LYS A 208 -19.34 17.08 -5.26
N TYR A 209 -20.22 17.29 -4.30
CA TYR A 209 -21.29 16.37 -3.93
C TYR A 209 -22.60 16.78 -4.60
N ASP A 210 -23.40 15.80 -5.00
CA ASP A 210 -24.69 16.00 -5.66
C ASP A 210 -25.76 15.29 -4.85
N ASP A 211 -26.58 16.04 -4.10
CA ASP A 211 -27.62 15.48 -3.23
C ASP A 211 -28.66 14.66 -4.01
N ALA A 212 -28.87 14.98 -5.29
CA ALA A 212 -29.80 14.25 -6.15
C ALA A 212 -29.21 12.95 -6.72
N ASP A 213 -27.87 12.86 -6.79
CA ASP A 213 -27.14 11.66 -7.21
C ASP A 213 -25.84 11.48 -6.40
N PRO A 214 -25.93 10.93 -5.17
CA PRO A 214 -24.78 10.77 -4.27
C PRO A 214 -23.66 9.88 -4.81
N TRP A 215 -23.89 9.10 -5.87
CA TRP A 215 -22.88 8.22 -6.48
C TRP A 215 -22.07 8.94 -7.55
N LYS A 216 -22.52 10.11 -7.99
CA LYS A 216 -21.91 10.88 -9.07
C LYS A 216 -20.50 11.33 -8.71
N GLY A 217 -19.53 10.91 -9.52
CA GLY A 217 -18.13 11.28 -9.34
C GLY A 217 -17.47 10.64 -8.10
N LEU A 218 -18.16 9.75 -7.39
CA LEU A 218 -17.63 9.12 -6.20
C LEU A 218 -16.41 8.24 -6.51
N LEU A 219 -15.36 8.38 -5.70
CA LEU A 219 -14.04 7.74 -5.86
C LEU A 219 -13.31 8.11 -7.16
N GLN A 220 -13.58 9.30 -7.73
CA GLN A 220 -13.02 9.75 -9.01
C GLN A 220 -12.25 11.08 -8.91
N SER A 221 -11.92 11.53 -7.70
CA SER A 221 -11.15 12.76 -7.53
C SER A 221 -9.73 12.65 -8.06
N ALA A 222 -9.17 13.78 -8.50
CA ALA A 222 -7.81 13.83 -9.01
C ALA A 222 -6.78 13.39 -7.96
N ILE A 223 -6.95 13.78 -6.70
CA ILE A 223 -6.04 13.38 -5.62
C ILE A 223 -6.06 11.87 -5.38
N LEU A 224 -7.22 11.23 -5.45
CA LEU A 224 -7.34 9.77 -5.30
C LEU A 224 -6.69 9.03 -6.48
N VAL A 225 -6.90 9.52 -7.70
CA VAL A 225 -6.23 8.97 -8.90
C VAL A 225 -4.71 9.09 -8.79
N LYS A 226 -4.20 10.25 -8.35
CA LYS A 226 -2.76 10.46 -8.13
C LYS A 226 -2.22 9.52 -7.05
N THR A 227 -2.92 9.36 -5.93
CA THR A 227 -2.57 8.41 -4.87
C THR A 227 -2.53 6.98 -5.38
N PHE A 228 -3.52 6.56 -6.15
CA PHE A 228 -3.54 5.22 -6.77
C PHE A 228 -2.34 5.01 -7.68
N LYS A 229 -2.07 5.97 -8.58
CA LYS A 229 -0.89 5.91 -9.46
C LYS A 229 0.41 5.84 -8.66
N HIS A 230 0.55 6.66 -7.62
CA HIS A 230 1.74 6.68 -6.77
C HIS A 230 2.00 5.32 -6.10
N ILE A 231 0.96 4.66 -5.59
CA ILE A 231 1.04 3.34 -4.95
C ILE A 231 1.28 2.24 -5.99
N PHE A 232 0.48 2.17 -7.05
CA PHE A 232 0.43 0.99 -7.91
C PHE A 232 1.34 1.07 -9.13
N THR A 233 1.66 2.27 -9.63
CA THR A 233 2.53 2.46 -10.78
C THR A 233 3.93 2.89 -10.34
N SER A 234 4.14 4.16 -10.06
CA SER A 234 5.34 4.67 -9.40
C SER A 234 5.12 6.12 -8.95
N PRO A 235 5.87 6.60 -7.94
CA PRO A 235 5.83 8.02 -7.58
C PRO A 235 6.15 8.96 -8.75
N SER A 236 7.06 8.57 -9.65
CA SER A 236 7.49 9.40 -10.77
C SER A 236 6.52 9.41 -11.95
N SER A 237 5.53 8.51 -11.99
CA SER A 237 4.55 8.41 -13.08
C SER A 237 3.21 9.10 -12.81
N VAL A 238 3.10 9.82 -11.69
CA VAL A 238 1.87 10.54 -11.32
C VAL A 238 1.53 11.61 -12.37
N ASP A 239 2.50 12.43 -12.76
CA ASP A 239 2.28 13.55 -13.70
C ASP A 239 2.99 13.37 -15.07
N ARG A 240 3.74 12.29 -15.29
CA ARG A 240 4.54 12.05 -16.51
C ARG A 240 4.53 10.56 -16.91
N GLU A 241 4.90 10.27 -18.15
CA GLU A 241 5.22 8.89 -18.55
C GLU A 241 6.35 8.32 -17.68
N ALA A 242 6.18 7.07 -17.27
CA ALA A 242 7.01 6.42 -16.27
C ALA A 242 8.45 6.21 -16.79
N LYS A 243 9.41 7.02 -16.33
CA LYS A 243 10.85 6.71 -16.41
C LYS A 243 11.30 5.95 -15.16
N ALA A 244 10.64 4.84 -14.87
CA ALA A 244 10.94 4.05 -13.68
C ALA A 244 12.06 3.05 -13.96
N THR A 245 13.07 3.00 -13.10
CA THR A 245 14.15 1.98 -13.14
C THR A 245 13.71 0.64 -12.54
N ARG A 246 12.52 0.60 -11.92
CA ARG A 246 11.92 -0.58 -11.29
C ARG A 246 10.46 -0.72 -11.69
N SER A 247 10.00 -1.95 -11.80
CA SER A 247 8.58 -2.26 -12.04
C SER A 247 7.70 -1.72 -10.90
N GLY A 248 6.55 -1.16 -11.26
CA GLY A 248 5.51 -0.76 -10.32
C GLY A 248 4.81 -1.93 -9.66
N ASN A 249 4.13 -1.70 -8.53
CA ASN A 249 3.40 -2.75 -7.80
C ASN A 249 2.36 -3.47 -8.69
N ALA A 250 1.63 -2.73 -9.54
CA ALA A 250 0.69 -3.31 -10.50
C ALA A 250 1.39 -4.28 -11.45
N ARG A 251 2.53 -3.87 -12.04
CA ARG A 251 3.30 -4.72 -12.95
C ARG A 251 3.92 -5.92 -12.25
N ILE A 252 4.45 -5.74 -11.04
CA ILE A 252 5.05 -6.82 -10.25
C ILE A 252 4.03 -7.94 -9.98
N HIS A 253 2.78 -7.58 -9.74
CA HIS A 253 1.71 -8.54 -9.44
C HIS A 253 0.77 -8.82 -10.62
N GLY A 254 1.14 -8.42 -11.84
CA GLY A 254 0.33 -8.68 -13.04
C GLY A 254 -1.07 -8.08 -13.02
N MET A 255 -1.28 -6.98 -12.30
CA MET A 255 -2.58 -6.30 -12.24
C MET A 255 -2.94 -5.71 -13.60
N THR A 256 -4.06 -6.16 -14.17
CA THR A 256 -4.65 -5.60 -15.39
C THR A 256 -5.83 -4.68 -15.12
N ASN A 257 -6.43 -4.78 -13.93
CA ASN A 257 -7.59 -4.02 -13.52
C ASN A 257 -7.44 -3.52 -12.08
N VAL A 258 -8.14 -2.43 -11.79
CA VAL A 258 -8.29 -1.89 -10.42
C VAL A 258 -9.34 -2.73 -9.68
N THR A 259 -9.10 -3.04 -8.40
CA THR A 259 -10.08 -3.72 -7.53
C THR A 259 -10.78 -2.72 -6.61
N ARG A 260 -12.01 -3.02 -6.19
CA ARG A 260 -12.73 -2.21 -5.17
C ARG A 260 -11.90 -1.99 -3.92
N ALA A 261 -11.24 -3.05 -3.43
CA ALA A 261 -10.37 -2.98 -2.27
C ALA A 261 -9.11 -2.14 -2.50
N SER A 262 -8.55 -2.11 -3.73
CA SER A 262 -7.41 -1.25 -4.04
C SER A 262 -7.76 0.24 -4.10
N ILE A 263 -8.98 0.58 -4.52
CA ILE A 263 -9.50 1.96 -4.45
C ILE A 263 -9.71 2.35 -3.00
N ALA A 264 -10.39 1.51 -2.23
CA ALA A 264 -10.60 1.73 -0.79
C ALA A 264 -9.26 1.88 -0.05
N TYR A 265 -8.28 1.02 -0.35
CA TYR A 265 -6.93 1.15 0.18
C TYR A 265 -6.32 2.51 -0.14
N ALA A 266 -6.31 2.92 -1.41
CA ALA A 266 -5.77 4.22 -1.81
C ALA A 266 -6.48 5.38 -1.09
N ALA A 267 -7.80 5.31 -0.94
CA ALA A 267 -8.58 6.32 -0.22
C ALA A 267 -8.18 6.43 1.26
N THR A 268 -7.90 5.30 1.93
CA THR A 268 -7.42 5.32 3.33
C THR A 268 -5.98 5.84 3.51
N GLN A 269 -5.24 6.04 2.42
CA GLN A 269 -3.86 6.56 2.46
C GLN A 269 -3.76 8.07 2.24
N VAL A 270 -4.85 8.73 1.82
CA VAL A 270 -4.92 10.19 1.63
C VAL A 270 -5.07 10.88 2.97
#